data_AF-A0A1W0WGA9-F1
#
_entry.id   AF-A0A1W0WGA9-F1
#
_cell.length_a   1.000
_cell.length_b   1.000
_cell.length_c   1.000
_cell.angle_alpha   90.00
_cell.angle_beta   90.00
_cell.angle_gamma   90.00
#
_symmetry.space_group_name_H-M   'P 1'
#
loop_
_entity.id
_entity.type
_entity.pdbx_description
1 polymer ?
#
loop_
_entity_poly.entity_id
_entity_poly.type
_entity_poly.pdbx_seq_one_letter_code
_entity_poly.pdbx_strand_id
1 'polypeptide(L)'
;MGSIATYFSLVLDAADKDGSTALHLAAANDAAEAVQYLLAIGAVVKEDAYGRTPMDLAIFHKNERAALAFVNSAHWKEIVMQ
;
A
#
# COMPACT_ATOMS: atom_id res chain seq x y z
N MET A 1 -3.89 8.19 27.23
CA MET A 1 -4.92 8.64 26.26
C MET A 1 -4.22 8.77 24.91
N GLY A 2 -4.59 7.98 23.90
CA GLY A 2 -3.87 7.92 22.61
C GLY A 2 -3.93 9.27 21.87
N SER A 3 -2.83 9.66 21.21
CA SER A 3 -2.81 10.90 20.43
C SER A 3 -3.54 10.72 19.10
N ILE A 4 -4.02 11.81 18.50
CA ILE A 4 -4.71 11.77 17.20
C ILE A 4 -3.84 11.13 16.10
N ALA A 5 -2.52 11.25 16.22
CA ALA A 5 -1.56 10.61 15.32
C ALA A 5 -1.58 9.08 15.44
N THR A 6 -1.77 8.54 16.64
CA THR A 6 -1.90 7.09 16.87
C THR A 6 -3.20 6.54 16.28
N TYR A 7 -4.28 7.32 16.32
CA TYR A 7 -5.54 6.94 15.68
C TYR A 7 -5.45 7.05 14.16
N PHE A 8 -4.77 8.06 13.65
CA PHE A 8 -4.58 8.25 12.21
C PHE A 8 -3.78 7.11 11.58
N SER A 9 -2.65 6.71 12.18
CA SER A 9 -1.87 5.56 11.69
C SER A 9 -2.64 4.24 11.79
N LEU A 10 -3.43 4.06 12.86
CA LEU A 10 -4.26 2.86 13.02
C LEU A 10 -5.28 2.69 11.88
N VAL A 11 -5.89 3.79 11.42
CA VAL A 11 -6.89 3.76 10.34
C VAL A 11 -6.23 3.61 8.98
N LEU A 12 -5.08 4.25 8.77
CA LEU A 12 -4.37 4.23 7.48
C LEU A 12 -3.93 2.81 7.09
N ASP A 13 -3.40 2.05 8.05
CA ASP A 13 -2.90 0.69 7.84
C ASP A 13 -3.88 -0.40 8.31
N ALA A 14 -5.15 -0.01 8.53
CA ALA A 14 -6.21 -0.94 8.88
C ALA A 14 -6.33 -2.00 7.78
N ALA A 15 -6.34 -3.25 8.22
CA ALA A 15 -6.46 -4.40 7.33
C ALA A 15 -7.90 -4.95 7.38
N ASP A 16 -8.36 -5.45 6.24
CA ASP A 16 -9.58 -6.24 6.16
C ASP A 16 -9.37 -7.68 6.68
N LYS A 17 -10.34 -8.56 6.41
CA LYS A 17 -10.30 -9.97 6.86
C LYS A 17 -9.17 -10.78 6.23
N ASP A 18 -8.66 -10.35 5.09
CA ASP A 18 -7.60 -11.00 4.33
C ASP A 18 -6.23 -10.36 4.64
N GLY A 19 -6.14 -9.45 5.62
CA GLY A 19 -4.91 -8.72 5.90
C GLY A 19 -4.64 -7.57 4.91
N SER A 20 -5.55 -7.33 3.95
CA SER A 20 -5.37 -6.32 2.92
C SER A 20 -5.68 -4.93 3.46
N THR A 21 -4.73 -4.01 3.27
CA THR A 21 -4.90 -2.58 3.57
C THR A 21 -5.51 -1.82 2.39
N ALA A 22 -5.83 -0.54 2.60
CA ALA A 22 -6.20 0.36 1.51
C ALA A 22 -5.16 0.37 0.36
N LEU A 23 -3.88 0.21 0.68
CA LEU A 23 -2.80 0.17 -0.32
C LEU A 23 -2.85 -1.10 -1.18
N HIS A 24 -3.18 -2.26 -0.59
CA HIS A 24 -3.42 -3.50 -1.34
C HIS A 24 -4.57 -3.36 -2.32
N LEU A 25 -5.70 -2.82 -1.84
CA LEU A 25 -6.89 -2.64 -2.65
C LEU A 25 -6.66 -1.64 -3.79
N ALA A 26 -5.94 -0.54 -3.53
CA ALA A 26 -5.58 0.43 -4.57
C ALA A 26 -4.71 -0.22 -5.65
N ALA A 27 -3.74 -1.04 -5.25
CA ALA A 27 -2.85 -1.75 -6.16
C ALA A 27 -3.59 -2.81 -7.00
N ALA A 28 -4.50 -3.57 -6.38
CA ALA A 28 -5.29 -4.61 -7.04
C ALA A 28 -6.31 -4.05 -8.07
N ASN A 29 -6.63 -2.75 -8.01
CA ASN A 29 -7.61 -2.07 -8.86
C ASN A 29 -6.99 -1.02 -9.82
N ASP A 30 -5.67 -1.04 -10.03
CA ASP A 30 -4.93 -0.08 -10.87
C ASP A 30 -5.14 1.40 -10.50
N ALA A 31 -5.45 1.67 -9.23
CA ALA A 31 -5.75 3.02 -8.72
C ALA A 31 -4.44 3.78 -8.38
N ALA A 32 -3.67 4.15 -9.42
CA ALA A 32 -2.34 4.74 -9.28
C ALA A 32 -2.31 6.01 -8.41
N GLU A 33 -3.29 6.88 -8.54
CA GLU A 33 -3.38 8.13 -7.76
C GLU A 33 -3.61 7.82 -6.27
N ALA A 34 -4.41 6.80 -5.97
CA ALA A 34 -4.62 6.34 -4.60
C ALA A 34 -3.34 5.71 -4.03
N VAL A 35 -2.62 4.91 -4.82
CA VAL A 35 -1.30 4.36 -4.44
C VAL A 35 -0.33 5.50 -4.09
N GLN A 36 -0.19 6.50 -4.98
CA GLN A 36 0.70 7.64 -4.74
C GLN A 36 0.31 8.42 -3.49
N TYR A 37 -0.98 8.69 -3.31
CA TYR A 37 -1.47 9.44 -2.17
C TYR A 37 -1.24 8.70 -0.85
N LEU A 38 -1.58 7.40 -0.80
CA LEU A 38 -1.38 6.56 0.38
C LEU A 38 0.10 6.49 0.78
N LEU A 39 1.00 6.30 -0.20
CA LEU A 39 2.44 6.33 0.04
C LEU A 39 2.92 7.71 0.53
N ALA A 40 2.39 8.80 -0.03
CA ALA A 40 2.76 10.16 0.36
C ALA A 40 2.35 10.52 1.80
N ILE A 41 1.24 9.97 2.30
CA ILE A 41 0.79 10.16 3.69
C ILE A 41 1.38 9.12 4.66
N GLY A 42 2.30 8.27 4.20
CA GLY A 42 3.06 7.35 5.03
C GLY A 42 2.37 6.01 5.32
N ALA A 43 1.50 5.53 4.41
CA ALA A 43 0.95 4.19 4.52
C ALA A 43 2.06 3.14 4.47
N VAL A 44 1.97 2.14 5.35
CA VAL A 44 2.98 1.09 5.45
C VAL A 44 2.76 0.05 4.36
N VAL A 45 3.85 -0.29 3.68
CA VAL A 45 3.90 -1.46 2.79
C VAL A 45 4.13 -2.70 3.66
N LYS A 46 3.14 -3.57 3.74
CA LYS A 46 3.21 -4.86 4.46
C LYS A 46 2.52 -5.93 3.64
N GLU A 47 2.75 -7.19 3.99
CA GLU A 47 2.08 -8.33 3.36
C GLU A 47 0.64 -8.49 3.87
N ASP A 48 -0.22 -9.01 2.99
CA ASP A 48 -1.53 -9.54 3.34
C ASP A 48 -1.42 -10.93 4.02
N ALA A 49 -2.55 -11.55 4.36
CA ALA A 49 -2.56 -12.87 5.01
C ALA A 49 -2.05 -14.01 4.11
N TYR A 50 -1.85 -13.75 2.82
CA TYR A 50 -1.31 -14.70 1.84
C TYR A 50 0.17 -14.46 1.55
N GLY A 51 0.82 -13.53 2.25
CA GLY A 51 2.23 -13.19 2.04
C GLY A 51 2.47 -12.33 0.79
N ARG A 52 1.45 -11.60 0.32
CA ARG A 52 1.55 -10.74 -0.86
C ARG A 52 1.61 -9.28 -0.44
N THR A 53 2.56 -8.54 -0.99
CA THR A 53 2.61 -7.08 -0.85
C THR A 53 1.57 -6.41 -1.77
N PRO A 54 1.25 -5.13 -1.57
CA PRO A 54 0.44 -4.37 -2.53
C PRO A 54 1.01 -4.42 -3.95
N MET A 55 2.34 -4.36 -4.11
CA MET A 55 2.97 -4.42 -5.42
C MET A 55 2.81 -5.79 -6.08
N ASP A 56 2.86 -6.88 -5.31
CA ASP A 56 2.58 -8.23 -5.84
C ASP A 56 1.18 -8.32 -6.43
N LEU A 57 0.19 -7.70 -5.79
CA LEU A 57 -1.18 -7.63 -6.32
C LEU A 57 -1.24 -6.82 -7.61
N ALA A 58 -0.52 -5.71 -7.70
CA ALA A 58 -0.44 -4.93 -8.95
C ALA A 58 0.15 -5.76 -10.09
N ILE A 59 1.23 -6.49 -9.83
CA ILE A 59 1.92 -7.33 -10.82
C ILE A 59 1.03 -8.51 -11.22
N PHE A 60 0.44 -9.21 -10.25
CA PHE A 60 -0.42 -10.37 -10.48
C PHE A 60 -1.64 -10.01 -11.35
N HIS A 61 -2.24 -8.84 -11.14
CA HIS A 61 -3.38 -8.35 -11.92
C HIS A 61 -2.97 -7.62 -13.21
N LYS A 62 -1.66 -7.41 -13.46
CA LYS A 62 -1.12 -6.63 -14.60
C LYS A 62 -1.59 -5.17 -14.60
N ASN A 63 -1.71 -4.59 -13.40
CA ASN A 63 -2.09 -3.21 -13.18
C ASN A 63 -0.87 -2.29 -13.32
N GLU A 64 -0.61 -1.87 -14.56
CA GLU A 64 0.58 -1.14 -14.94
C GLU A 64 0.69 0.22 -14.25
N ARG A 65 -0.41 0.98 -14.14
CA ARG A 65 -0.36 2.34 -13.57
C ARG A 65 -0.07 2.27 -12.08
N ALA A 66 -0.70 1.33 -11.36
CA ALA A 66 -0.40 1.09 -9.96
C ALA A 66 1.05 0.60 -9.78
N ALA A 67 1.53 -0.34 -10.58
CA ALA A 67 2.91 -0.80 -10.51
C ALA A 67 3.91 0.35 -10.74
N LEU A 68 3.66 1.20 -11.73
CA LEU A 68 4.47 2.39 -12.00
C LEU A 68 4.41 3.41 -10.85
N ALA A 69 3.28 3.54 -10.16
CA ALA A 69 3.16 4.42 -9.00
C ALA A 69 4.09 3.99 -7.84
N PHE A 70 4.30 2.68 -7.63
CA PHE A 70 5.27 2.18 -6.66
C PHE A 70 6.71 2.49 -7.06
N VAL A 71 7.05 2.32 -8.35
CA VAL A 71 8.41 2.59 -8.86
C VAL A 71 8.74 4.09 -8.86
N ASN A 72 7.77 4.93 -9.18
CA ASN A 72 7.94 6.40 -9.24
C ASN A 72 7.83 7.06 -7.86
N SER A 73 7.48 6.31 -6.81
CA SER A 73 7.51 6.81 -5.44
C SER A 73 8.95 7.11 -5.03
N ALA A 74 9.16 8.26 -4.38
CA ALA A 74 10.47 8.74 -3.95
C ALA A 74 11.23 7.78 -3.01
N HIS A 75 10.57 6.73 -2.51
CA HIS A 75 11.09 5.76 -1.54
C HIS A 75 11.15 4.32 -2.10
N TRP A 76 11.12 4.12 -3.42
CA TRP A 76 11.05 2.78 -4.03
C TRP A 76 12.16 1.82 -3.55
N LYS A 77 13.34 2.32 -3.14
CA LYS A 77 14.42 1.49 -2.60
C LYS A 77 14.13 0.91 -1.21
N GLU A 78 13.42 1.63 -0.34
CA GLU A 78 13.00 1.12 0.98
C GLU A 78 11.79 0.17 0.86
N ILE A 79 10.99 0.36 -0.19
CA ILE A 79 9.80 -0.44 -0.49
C ILE A 79 10.17 -1.80 -1.13
N VAL A 80 11.28 -1.87 -1.86
CA VAL A 80 11.71 -3.07 -2.61
C VAL A 80 12.80 -3.89 -1.88
N MET A 81 13.39 -3.38 -0.79
CA MET A 81 14.52 -4.03 -0.09
C MET A 81 14.24 -4.47 1.36
N GLN A 82 12.97 -4.65 1.75
CA GLN A 82 12.62 -5.29 3.05
C GLN A 82 12.29 -6.76 2.86
#